data_AF-A0A6A3SRY8-F1
#
_entry.id   AF-A0A6A3SRY8-F1
#
_cell.length_a   1.000
_cell.length_b   1.000
_cell.length_c   1.000
_cell.angle_alpha   90.00
_cell.angle_beta   90.00
_cell.angle_gamma   90.00
#
_symmetry.space_group_name_H-M   'P 1'
#
loop_
_entity.id
_entity.type
_entity.pdbx_description
1 polymer ?
#
loop_
_entity_poly.entity_id
_entity_poly.type
_entity_poly.pdbx_seq_one_letter_code
_entity_poly.pdbx_strand_id
1 'polypeptide(L)'
;MDVTSIPSDTEIDVTFSVNLQYDVPVSATTDPVTTSLIYDGVTFGIAGVVGQHIKSGRNRVNHHVSENRRGLPFNNIKFERTLSPVGFNNFADVDPEVQHIDLWGCSDGVYEMDVNASINNPSAMGLQGIGALNMSVYYNNSYLGYAYSEKSELGMPRGLNNQSFRVVMFEDSPALEGVITGFLGAGGVTVSVRGDNPYSTEYTQFKEAMSKVNMTVEYDDGLDKVSFNTSCVSSFLTVLGY
;
A
#
# COMPACT_ATOMS: atom_id res chain seq x y z
N MET A 1 -0.04 -16.37 58.96
CA MET A 1 -0.09 -14.89 58.90
C MET A 1 -1.54 -14.56 58.62
N ASP A 2 -2.26 -14.08 59.63
CA ASP A 2 -3.69 -13.79 59.52
C ASP A 2 -3.90 -12.39 58.97
N VAL A 3 -4.80 -12.26 57.99
CA VAL A 3 -5.23 -10.99 57.41
C VAL A 3 -6.41 -10.48 58.24
N THR A 4 -6.19 -9.44 59.05
CA THR A 4 -7.17 -8.92 60.03
C THR A 4 -8.04 -7.78 59.52
N SER A 5 -7.79 -7.26 58.32
CA SER A 5 -8.73 -6.44 57.55
C SER A 5 -8.30 -6.37 56.08
N ILE A 6 -9.28 -6.36 55.19
CA ILE A 6 -9.11 -5.99 53.79
C ILE A 6 -9.66 -4.57 53.69
N PRO A 7 -8.85 -3.56 53.31
CA PRO A 7 -9.38 -2.21 53.10
C PRO A 7 -10.50 -2.28 52.06
N SER A 8 -11.57 -1.50 52.29
CA SER A 8 -12.76 -1.44 51.43
C SER A 8 -12.51 -0.72 50.11
N ASP A 9 -11.30 -0.83 49.57
CA ASP A 9 -10.98 -0.32 48.24
C ASP A 9 -11.70 -1.23 47.24
N THR A 10 -12.86 -0.77 46.78
CA THR A 10 -13.70 -1.49 45.82
C THR A 10 -13.05 -1.61 44.45
N GLU A 11 -11.98 -0.86 44.21
CA GLU A 11 -11.21 -0.78 42.98
C GLU A 11 -9.74 -1.16 43.23
N ILE A 12 -9.23 -2.03 42.37
CA ILE A 12 -7.79 -2.31 42.26
C ILE A 12 -7.41 -1.83 40.87
N ASP A 13 -6.58 -0.79 40.81
CA ASP A 13 -5.99 -0.32 39.58
C ASP A 13 -4.84 -1.24 39.21
N VAL A 14 -4.95 -1.93 38.08
CA VAL A 14 -3.88 -2.78 37.56
C VAL A 14 -3.31 -2.13 36.31
N THR A 15 -2.05 -1.73 36.41
CA THR A 15 -1.28 -1.24 35.27
C THR A 15 -0.42 -2.37 34.71
N PHE A 16 -0.72 -2.79 33.48
CA PHE A 16 0.12 -3.72 32.74
C PHE A 16 1.04 -2.96 31.79
N SER A 17 2.29 -3.42 31.67
CA SER A 17 3.23 -2.92 30.66
C SER A 17 3.66 -4.06 29.76
N VAL A 18 3.43 -3.91 28.46
CA VAL A 18 3.82 -4.89 27.45
C VAL A 18 5.03 -4.32 26.70
N ASN A 19 6.16 -5.01 26.79
CA ASN A 19 7.34 -4.73 25.98
C ASN A 19 7.33 -5.65 24.76
N LEU A 20 7.14 -5.07 23.57
CA LEU A 20 7.26 -5.77 22.30
C LEU A 20 8.63 -5.46 21.69
N GLN A 21 9.39 -6.49 21.39
CA GLN A 21 10.60 -6.40 20.57
C GLN A 21 10.37 -7.19 19.30
N TYR A 22 10.54 -6.54 18.16
CA TYR A 22 10.41 -7.17 16.87
C TYR A 22 11.47 -6.60 15.92
N ASP A 23 11.96 -7.47 15.04
CA ASP A 23 12.83 -7.09 13.94
C ASP A 23 12.00 -7.13 12.66
N VAL A 24 12.01 -6.04 11.91
CA VAL A 24 11.18 -5.86 10.73
C VAL A 24 12.07 -5.46 9.55
N PRO A 25 11.98 -6.17 8.42
CA PRO A 25 12.84 -5.90 7.27
C PRO A 25 12.52 -4.57 6.58
N VAL A 26 11.32 -4.03 6.79
CA VAL A 26 10.82 -2.81 6.15
C VAL A 26 10.17 -1.89 7.16
N SER A 27 10.10 -0.60 6.82
CA SER A 27 9.41 0.37 7.66
C SER A 27 7.90 0.32 7.41
N ALA A 28 7.09 0.58 8.42
CA ALA A 28 5.65 0.58 8.31
C ALA A 28 5.02 1.62 9.24
N THR A 29 3.81 2.06 8.91
CA THR A 29 3.02 2.91 9.80
C THR A 29 1.68 2.25 10.08
N THR A 30 1.20 2.36 11.32
CA THR A 30 -0.10 1.79 11.72
C THR A 30 -0.99 2.82 12.38
N ASP A 31 -2.30 2.71 12.18
CA ASP A 31 -3.29 3.47 12.96
C ASP A 31 -3.37 3.03 14.43
N PRO A 32 -3.87 3.90 15.32
CA PRO A 32 -4.35 3.47 16.62
C PRO A 32 -5.43 2.40 16.44
N VAL A 33 -5.35 1.33 17.23
CA VAL A 33 -6.32 0.24 17.20
C VAL A 33 -6.73 -0.15 18.60
N THR A 34 -7.93 -0.71 18.70
CA THR A 34 -8.44 -1.30 19.94
C THR A 34 -8.20 -2.80 19.89
N THR A 35 -7.63 -3.37 20.94
CA THR A 35 -7.32 -4.80 21.06
C THR A 35 -8.03 -5.41 22.25
N SER A 36 -8.45 -6.68 22.12
CA SER A 36 -9.05 -7.43 23.22
C SER A 36 -7.99 -8.21 23.99
N LEU A 37 -8.04 -8.15 25.32
CA LEU A 37 -7.25 -9.00 26.21
C LEU A 37 -8.05 -10.27 26.49
N ILE A 38 -7.52 -11.42 26.09
CA ILE A 38 -8.19 -12.72 26.21
C ILE A 38 -7.44 -13.59 27.22
N TYR A 39 -8.18 -14.20 28.13
CA TYR A 39 -7.69 -15.22 29.07
C TYR A 39 -8.61 -16.43 29.02
N ASP A 40 -8.04 -17.60 28.73
CA ASP A 40 -8.78 -18.87 28.58
C ASP A 40 -9.97 -18.77 27.61
N GLY A 41 -9.77 -18.05 26.48
CA GLY A 41 -10.80 -17.82 25.47
C GLY A 41 -11.84 -16.74 25.81
N VAL A 42 -11.78 -16.12 27.00
CA VAL A 42 -12.70 -15.06 27.44
C VAL A 42 -12.02 -13.69 27.36
N THR A 43 -12.66 -12.74 26.67
CA THR A 43 -12.24 -11.34 26.68
C THR A 43 -12.48 -10.73 28.06
N PHE A 44 -11.42 -10.37 28.76
CA PHE A 44 -11.51 -9.74 30.09
C PHE A 44 -11.17 -8.26 30.08
N GLY A 45 -10.65 -7.74 28.97
CA GLY A 45 -10.14 -6.39 28.89
C GLY A 45 -10.06 -5.85 27.47
N ILE A 46 -9.89 -4.53 27.36
CA ILE A 46 -9.73 -3.82 26.10
C ILE A 46 -8.57 -2.83 26.23
N ALA A 47 -7.57 -2.97 25.38
CA ALA A 47 -6.40 -2.10 25.34
C ALA A 47 -6.35 -1.28 24.06
N GLY A 48 -6.24 0.04 24.20
CA GLY A 48 -5.89 0.93 23.10
C GLY A 48 -4.41 0.81 22.76
N VAL A 49 -4.09 0.44 21.53
CA VAL A 49 -2.74 0.48 20.97
C VAL A 49 -2.64 1.74 20.13
N VAL A 50 -1.76 2.67 20.51
CA VAL A 50 -1.50 3.87 19.71
C VAL A 50 -0.92 3.51 18.35
N GLY A 51 -1.14 4.38 17.36
CA GLY A 51 -0.51 4.24 16.06
C GLY A 51 1.01 4.22 16.17
N GLN A 52 1.66 3.42 15.35
CA GLN A 52 3.11 3.22 15.42
C GLN A 52 3.80 3.61 14.13
N HIS A 53 4.96 4.24 14.28
CA HIS A 53 5.95 4.39 13.22
C HIS A 53 7.01 3.31 13.43
N ILE A 54 6.88 2.23 12.69
CA ILE A 54 7.76 1.08 12.72
C ILE A 54 8.92 1.37 11.76
N LYS A 55 10.15 1.45 12.28
CA LYS A 55 11.35 1.61 11.45
C LYS A 55 11.85 0.25 11.00
N SER A 56 12.58 0.17 9.89
CA SER A 56 13.30 -1.07 9.57
C SER A 56 14.36 -1.40 10.64
N GLY A 57 14.60 -2.70 10.85
CA GLY A 57 15.53 -3.24 11.84
C GLY A 57 14.89 -3.49 13.22
N ARG A 58 15.73 -3.48 14.27
CA ARG A 58 15.31 -3.77 15.64
C ARG A 58 14.51 -2.63 16.25
N ASN A 59 13.26 -2.93 16.61
CA ASN A 59 12.37 -2.00 17.30
C ASN A 59 12.04 -2.49 18.71
N ARG A 60 11.78 -1.54 19.61
CA ARG A 60 11.30 -1.79 20.97
C ARG A 60 10.15 -0.83 21.25
N VAL A 61 9.01 -1.37 21.64
CA VAL A 61 7.83 -0.57 21.96
C VAL A 61 7.27 -1.01 23.31
N ASN A 62 7.04 -0.03 24.18
CA ASN A 62 6.35 -0.22 25.46
C ASN A 62 4.92 0.28 25.33
N HIS A 63 3.96 -0.60 25.56
CA HIS A 63 2.56 -0.21 25.72
C HIS A 63 2.15 -0.30 27.18
N HIS A 64 1.56 0.78 27.69
CA HIS A 64 0.91 0.80 28.99
C HIS A 64 -0.58 0.55 28.79
N VAL A 65 -1.11 -0.42 29.54
CA VAL A 65 -2.53 -0.74 29.59
C VAL A 65 -2.99 -0.52 31.04
N SER A 66 -3.92 0.41 31.23
CA SER A 66 -4.57 0.67 32.51
C SER A 66 -5.95 0.03 32.53
N GLU A 67 -6.20 -0.91 33.45
CA GLU A 67 -7.54 -1.45 33.69
C GLU A 67 -7.89 -1.45 35.17
N ASN A 68 -9.15 -1.11 35.48
CA ASN A 68 -9.73 -1.26 36.82
C ASN A 68 -10.37 -2.64 36.93
N ARG A 69 -9.62 -3.66 37.37
CA ARG A 69 -10.18 -4.96 37.78
C ARG A 69 -9.42 -5.60 38.94
N ARG A 70 -10.20 -6.22 39.82
CA ARG A 70 -9.74 -6.92 41.03
C ARG A 70 -8.72 -8.01 40.70
N GLY A 71 -7.67 -8.06 41.53
CA GLY A 71 -6.46 -8.85 41.35
C GLY A 71 -6.68 -10.30 40.94
N LEU A 72 -6.10 -10.64 39.80
CA LEU A 72 -5.72 -12.00 39.42
C LEU A 72 -4.25 -11.97 39.02
N PRO A 73 -3.39 -12.88 39.54
CA PRO A 73 -2.06 -13.06 38.99
C PRO A 73 -2.18 -13.70 37.61
N PHE A 74 -1.95 -12.92 36.55
CA PHE A 74 -2.00 -13.41 35.18
C PHE A 74 -0.64 -13.98 34.77
N ASN A 75 -0.55 -15.30 34.68
CA ASN A 75 0.48 -15.98 33.90
C ASN A 75 -0.15 -16.37 32.54
N ASN A 76 0.56 -16.14 31.43
CA ASN A 76 0.13 -16.45 30.05
C ASN A 76 -1.00 -15.58 29.45
N ILE A 77 -0.92 -14.26 29.55
CA ILE A 77 -1.71 -13.39 28.65
C ILE A 77 -1.17 -13.57 27.23
N LYS A 78 -2.00 -14.10 26.33
CA LYS A 78 -1.69 -14.15 24.90
C LYS A 78 -2.31 -12.95 24.22
N PHE A 79 -1.46 -12.12 23.62
CA PHE A 79 -1.89 -11.11 22.66
C PHE A 79 -2.06 -11.77 21.30
N GLU A 80 -3.26 -12.29 21.02
CA GLU A 80 -3.59 -12.78 19.69
C GLU A 80 -4.19 -11.63 18.88
N ARG A 81 -3.37 -11.08 17.98
CA ARG A 81 -3.83 -10.15 16.95
C ARG A 81 -3.77 -10.84 15.60
N THR A 82 -4.92 -11.21 15.07
CA THR A 82 -5.05 -11.45 13.64
C THR A 82 -5.11 -10.08 12.98
N LEU A 83 -3.94 -9.57 12.59
CA LEU A 83 -3.86 -8.49 11.62
C LEU A 83 -4.30 -9.08 10.28
N SER A 84 -5.61 -9.12 10.04
CA SER A 84 -6.05 -9.24 8.66
C SER A 84 -5.43 -8.07 7.93
N PRO A 85 -4.72 -8.30 6.81
CA PRO A 85 -4.38 -7.25 5.88
C PRO A 85 -5.68 -6.78 5.20
N VAL A 86 -6.66 -6.29 5.98
CA VAL A 86 -7.79 -5.49 5.50
C VAL A 86 -7.23 -4.23 4.84
N GLY A 87 -6.01 -3.84 5.25
CA GLY A 87 -5.19 -2.85 4.56
C GLY A 87 -4.59 -3.28 3.21
N PHE A 88 -4.99 -4.44 2.72
CA PHE A 88 -4.83 -4.86 1.35
C PHE A 88 -6.19 -5.41 0.97
N ASN A 89 -7.20 -4.57 0.76
CA ASN A 89 -8.41 -5.00 0.07
C ASN A 89 -8.07 -5.35 -1.40
N ASN A 90 -7.02 -6.14 -1.63
CA ASN A 90 -6.36 -6.39 -2.91
C ASN A 90 -5.97 -5.11 -3.67
N PHE A 91 -5.81 -3.98 -2.97
CA PHE A 91 -5.75 -2.65 -3.57
C PHE A 91 -6.92 -2.34 -4.53
N ALA A 92 -8.03 -3.10 -4.44
CA ALA A 92 -9.14 -3.06 -5.38
C ALA A 92 -9.90 -1.72 -5.36
N ASP A 93 -9.81 -0.96 -4.26
CA ASP A 93 -10.43 0.36 -4.10
C ASP A 93 -9.41 1.50 -4.13
N VAL A 94 -8.19 1.26 -4.63
CA VAL A 94 -7.26 2.36 -4.87
C VAL A 94 -7.68 3.06 -6.15
N ASP A 95 -8.12 4.31 -6.00
CA ASP A 95 -8.49 5.21 -7.07
C ASP A 95 -7.37 6.25 -7.27
N PRO A 96 -6.36 5.94 -8.13
CA PRO A 96 -5.26 6.84 -8.38
C PRO A 96 -5.70 8.03 -9.24
N GLU A 97 -5.43 9.24 -8.76
CA GLU A 97 -5.70 10.46 -9.51
C GLU A 97 -4.45 10.87 -10.29
N VAL A 98 -4.54 10.88 -11.62
CA VAL A 98 -3.44 11.32 -12.49
C VAL A 98 -3.29 12.84 -12.43
N GLN A 99 -2.10 13.29 -12.01
CA GLN A 99 -1.75 14.72 -11.90
C GLN A 99 -1.04 15.21 -13.16
N HIS A 100 -0.13 14.42 -13.71
CA HIS A 100 0.63 14.77 -14.90
C HIS A 100 1.19 13.52 -15.59
N ILE A 101 1.30 13.58 -16.92
CA ILE A 101 1.93 12.56 -17.75
C ILE A 101 3.00 13.25 -18.62
N ASP A 102 4.21 12.72 -18.59
CA ASP A 102 5.31 13.15 -19.47
C ASP A 102 5.71 11.99 -20.39
N LEU A 103 5.38 12.11 -21.68
CA LEU A 103 5.69 11.13 -22.72
C LEU A 103 7.02 11.50 -23.39
N TRP A 104 8.08 10.73 -23.13
CA TRP A 104 9.42 11.16 -23.55
C TRP A 104 10.26 10.12 -24.30
N GLY A 105 10.00 8.82 -24.16
CA GLY A 105 10.75 7.76 -24.84
C GLY A 105 9.88 7.02 -25.87
N CYS A 106 10.36 6.90 -27.11
CA CYS A 106 9.64 6.20 -28.20
C CYS A 106 10.62 5.51 -29.15
N SER A 107 11.63 4.86 -28.60
CA SER A 107 12.69 4.17 -29.33
C SER A 107 12.78 2.70 -28.90
N ASP A 108 13.50 1.90 -29.69
CA ASP A 108 13.86 0.53 -29.32
C ASP A 108 12.68 -0.40 -29.01
N GLY A 109 11.55 -0.23 -29.71
CA GLY A 109 10.37 -1.08 -29.55
C GLY A 109 9.53 -0.79 -28.31
N VAL A 110 9.78 0.34 -27.63
CA VAL A 110 9.04 0.74 -26.42
C VAL A 110 8.61 2.20 -26.46
N TYR A 111 7.53 2.47 -25.73
CA TYR A 111 7.03 3.79 -25.42
C TYR A 111 7.11 4.00 -23.91
N GLU A 112 7.83 5.03 -23.49
CA GLU A 112 8.08 5.37 -22.09
C GLU A 112 7.39 6.68 -21.72
N MET A 113 6.75 6.66 -20.56
CA MET A 113 6.17 7.85 -19.94
C MET A 113 6.35 7.85 -18.44
N ASP A 114 6.49 9.04 -17.85
CA ASP A 114 6.42 9.22 -16.41
C ASP A 114 5.03 9.75 -16.03
N VAL A 115 4.40 9.10 -15.05
CA VAL A 115 3.05 9.40 -14.56
C VAL A 115 3.16 9.82 -13.11
N ASN A 116 2.85 11.08 -12.84
CA ASN A 116 2.65 11.59 -11.50
C ASN A 116 1.20 11.35 -11.09
N ALA A 117 0.99 10.62 -10.00
CA ALA A 117 -0.33 10.30 -9.49
C ALA A 117 -0.44 10.50 -7.98
N SER A 118 -1.62 10.92 -7.53
CA SER A 118 -2.01 10.85 -6.13
C SER A 118 -2.64 9.49 -5.86
N ILE A 119 -2.15 8.81 -4.83
CA ILE A 119 -2.68 7.50 -4.42
C ILE A 119 -3.15 7.64 -2.98
N ASN A 120 -4.37 7.20 -2.69
CA ASN A 120 -4.85 7.10 -1.32
C ASN A 120 -4.85 5.64 -0.88
N ASN A 121 -4.03 5.32 0.13
CA ASN A 121 -4.06 4.03 0.79
C ASN A 121 -4.98 4.10 2.02
N PRO A 122 -6.25 3.62 1.94
CA PRO A 122 -7.24 3.73 3.03
C PRO A 122 -6.96 2.79 4.21
N SER A 123 -5.93 1.97 4.07
CA SER A 123 -5.55 0.92 4.98
C SER A 123 -5.10 1.44 6.33
N ALA A 124 -5.37 0.67 7.39
CA ALA A 124 -4.80 0.94 8.71
C ALA A 124 -3.27 0.74 8.78
N MET A 125 -2.65 0.24 7.70
CA MET A 125 -1.21 0.00 7.58
C MET A 125 -0.66 0.57 6.27
N GLY A 126 0.43 1.33 6.36
CA GLY A 126 1.25 1.73 5.21
C GLY A 126 2.57 0.97 5.20
N LEU A 127 3.05 0.60 4.01
CA LEU A 127 4.34 -0.06 3.81
C LEU A 127 5.33 0.89 3.14
N GLN A 128 6.42 1.20 3.82
CA GLN A 128 7.45 2.10 3.33
C GLN A 128 8.78 1.37 3.16
N GLY A 129 9.52 1.71 2.11
CA GLY A 129 10.78 1.04 1.79
C GLY A 129 10.61 -0.43 1.43
N ILE A 130 9.54 -0.77 0.70
CA ILE A 130 9.34 -2.12 0.12
C ILE A 130 9.94 -2.23 -1.29
N GLY A 131 10.88 -1.35 -1.61
CA GLY A 131 11.55 -1.30 -2.91
C GLY A 131 10.66 -0.70 -3.99
N ALA A 132 11.18 -0.67 -5.21
CA ALA A 132 10.38 -0.26 -6.35
C ALA A 132 9.25 -1.27 -6.59
N LEU A 133 8.02 -0.76 -6.69
CA LEU A 133 6.88 -1.54 -7.16
C LEU A 133 7.03 -1.70 -8.66
N ASN A 134 6.82 -2.90 -9.18
CA ASN A 134 6.82 -3.16 -10.63
C ASN A 134 5.55 -3.91 -11.02
N MET A 135 4.58 -3.21 -11.60
CA MET A 135 3.25 -3.73 -11.85
C MET A 135 3.03 -3.90 -13.36
N SER A 136 2.30 -4.93 -13.74
CA SER A 136 1.86 -5.12 -15.13
C SER A 136 0.76 -4.12 -15.47
N VAL A 137 0.77 -3.62 -16.70
CA VAL A 137 -0.26 -2.72 -17.23
C VAL A 137 -1.00 -3.44 -18.35
N TYR A 138 -2.34 -3.37 -18.31
CA TYR A 138 -3.23 -3.97 -19.28
C TYR A 138 -4.24 -2.95 -19.80
N TYR A 139 -4.56 -3.04 -21.08
CA TYR A 139 -5.66 -2.31 -21.70
C TYR A 139 -6.61 -3.32 -22.35
N ASN A 140 -7.90 -3.28 -22.04
CA ASN A 140 -8.90 -4.27 -22.48
C ASN A 140 -8.43 -5.73 -22.30
N ASN A 141 -7.86 -6.05 -21.13
CA ASN A 141 -7.25 -7.35 -20.79
C ASN A 141 -6.06 -7.80 -21.66
N SER A 142 -5.61 -6.98 -22.61
CA SER A 142 -4.38 -7.23 -23.37
C SER A 142 -3.19 -6.61 -22.64
N TYR A 143 -2.11 -7.38 -22.52
CA TYR A 143 -0.89 -6.93 -21.86
C TYR A 143 -0.25 -5.79 -22.67
N LEU A 144 -0.10 -4.63 -22.03
CA LEU A 144 0.45 -3.42 -22.64
C LEU A 144 1.93 -3.24 -22.30
N GLY A 145 2.31 -3.59 -21.07
CA GLY A 145 3.66 -3.41 -20.57
C GLY A 145 3.70 -3.38 -19.04
N TYR A 146 4.55 -2.54 -18.45
CA TYR A 146 4.70 -2.46 -17.00
C TYR A 146 4.89 -1.03 -16.51
N ALA A 147 4.51 -0.79 -15.27
CA ALA A 147 4.68 0.47 -14.55
C ALA A 147 5.52 0.22 -13.31
N TYR A 148 6.59 0.98 -13.12
CA TYR A 148 7.41 0.86 -11.93
C TYR A 148 7.57 2.19 -11.17
N SER A 149 7.53 2.12 -9.85
CA SER A 149 7.63 3.31 -9.00
C SER A 149 9.07 3.86 -9.04
N GLU A 150 9.22 5.16 -9.28
CA GLU A 150 10.55 5.79 -9.32
C GLU A 150 11.13 6.06 -7.92
N LYS A 151 10.29 6.07 -6.88
CA LYS A 151 10.67 6.32 -5.47
C LYS A 151 10.54 5.05 -4.64
N SER A 152 11.54 4.17 -4.74
CA SER A 152 11.58 2.86 -4.05
C SER A 152 11.40 2.94 -2.53
N GLU A 153 11.75 4.07 -1.92
CA GLU A 153 11.64 4.33 -0.49
C GLU A 153 10.20 4.62 -0.04
N LEU A 154 9.33 5.08 -0.94
CA LEU A 154 7.94 5.40 -0.58
C LEU A 154 7.10 4.14 -0.42
N GLY A 155 7.24 3.15 -1.32
CA GLY A 155 6.40 1.96 -1.31
C GLY A 155 4.92 2.32 -1.47
N MET A 156 4.09 1.89 -0.52
CA MET A 156 2.68 2.28 -0.38
C MET A 156 2.42 2.85 1.01
N PRO A 157 2.78 4.12 1.26
CA PRO A 157 2.49 4.81 2.52
C PRO A 157 0.99 4.80 2.83
N ARG A 158 0.64 5.09 4.08
CA ARG A 158 -0.76 5.21 4.49
C ARG A 158 -1.33 6.57 4.08
N GLY A 159 -2.62 6.61 3.75
CA GLY A 159 -3.33 7.83 3.38
C GLY A 159 -2.95 8.35 2.00
N LEU A 160 -3.23 9.63 1.76
CA LEU A 160 -2.96 10.30 0.49
C LEU A 160 -1.46 10.55 0.31
N ASN A 161 -0.90 10.10 -0.81
CA ASN A 161 0.50 10.34 -1.14
C ASN A 161 0.72 10.51 -2.65
N ASN A 162 1.61 11.43 -3.01
CA ASN A 162 2.02 11.63 -4.40
C ASN A 162 3.15 10.66 -4.76
N GLN A 163 2.99 9.97 -5.88
CA GLN A 163 3.95 9.01 -6.43
C GLN A 163 4.25 9.34 -7.89
N SER A 164 5.46 8.97 -8.32
CA SER A 164 5.85 8.99 -9.73
C SER A 164 6.11 7.55 -10.18
N PHE A 165 5.54 7.19 -11.31
CA PHE A 165 5.70 5.88 -11.94
C PHE A 165 6.24 6.06 -13.34
N ARG A 166 7.24 5.27 -13.71
CA ARG A 166 7.58 5.09 -15.10
C ARG A 166 6.77 3.95 -15.70
N VAL A 167 6.05 4.24 -16.76
CA VAL A 167 5.30 3.28 -17.54
C VAL A 167 6.05 3.00 -18.83
N VAL A 168 6.30 1.72 -19.09
CA VAL A 168 6.91 1.21 -20.31
C VAL A 168 5.86 0.37 -21.03
N MET A 169 5.53 0.77 -22.25
CA MET A 169 4.57 0.09 -23.13
C MET A 169 5.31 -0.50 -24.32
N PHE A 170 4.93 -1.69 -24.75
CA PHE A 170 5.60 -2.38 -25.87
C PHE A 170 4.95 -2.01 -27.22
N GLU A 171 5.78 -1.73 -28.23
CA GLU A 171 5.35 -1.37 -29.59
C GLU A 171 4.52 -2.49 -30.25
N ASP A 172 4.87 -3.75 -29.97
CA ASP A 172 4.18 -4.93 -30.51
C ASP A 172 2.91 -5.31 -29.74
N SER A 173 2.56 -4.56 -28.69
CA SER A 173 1.33 -4.81 -27.93
C SER A 173 0.11 -4.45 -28.77
N PRO A 174 -0.88 -5.36 -28.94
CA PRO A 174 -2.13 -5.05 -29.62
C PRO A 174 -2.99 -4.03 -28.85
N ALA A 175 -2.63 -3.71 -27.61
CA ALA A 175 -3.32 -2.73 -26.78
C ALA A 175 -2.81 -1.30 -27.00
N LEU A 176 -1.64 -1.12 -27.63
CA LEU A 176 -0.96 0.17 -27.74
C LEU A 176 -1.77 1.19 -28.56
N GLU A 177 -2.29 0.78 -29.72
CA GLU A 177 -3.11 1.65 -30.59
C GLU A 177 -4.34 2.20 -29.85
N GLY A 178 -5.00 1.35 -29.05
CA GLY A 178 -6.17 1.75 -28.27
C GLY A 178 -5.84 2.77 -27.18
N VAL A 179 -4.70 2.63 -26.51
CA VAL A 179 -4.22 3.59 -25.51
C VAL A 179 -3.85 4.93 -26.15
N ILE A 180 -3.10 4.92 -27.26
CA ILE A 180 -2.72 6.13 -28.00
C ILE A 180 -3.97 6.87 -28.51
N THR A 181 -4.92 6.13 -29.06
CA THR A 181 -6.21 6.68 -29.50
C THR A 181 -7.01 7.26 -28.35
N GLY A 182 -6.98 6.62 -27.17
CA GLY A 182 -7.63 7.13 -25.96
C GLY A 182 -7.03 8.45 -25.47
N PHE A 183 -5.70 8.58 -25.48
CA PHE A 183 -5.00 9.82 -25.10
C PHE A 183 -5.23 10.97 -26.10
N LEU A 184 -5.14 10.68 -27.40
CA LEU A 184 -5.24 11.70 -28.46
C LEU A 184 -6.69 12.01 -28.85
N GLY A 185 -7.63 11.12 -28.51
CA GLY A 185 -9.06 11.29 -28.72
C GLY A 185 -9.77 11.89 -27.51
N ALA A 186 -11.05 12.23 -27.68
CA ALA A 186 -11.90 12.75 -26.60
C ALA A 186 -12.49 11.64 -25.68
N GLY A 187 -12.02 10.39 -25.81
CA GLY A 187 -12.62 9.23 -25.17
C GLY A 187 -12.03 8.86 -23.80
N GLY A 188 -10.88 9.44 -23.44
CA GLY A 188 -10.11 9.01 -22.27
C GLY A 188 -9.48 7.63 -22.43
N VAL A 189 -8.70 7.22 -21.44
CA VAL A 189 -8.09 5.91 -21.36
C VAL A 189 -8.32 5.30 -19.96
N THR A 190 -8.69 4.03 -19.95
CA THR A 190 -8.80 3.23 -18.74
C THR A 190 -7.87 2.03 -18.85
N VAL A 191 -6.94 1.89 -17.91
CA VAL A 191 -6.00 0.76 -17.85
C VAL A 191 -6.15 -0.01 -16.54
N SER A 192 -5.84 -1.31 -16.56
CA SER A 192 -5.75 -2.15 -15.37
C SER A 192 -4.29 -2.33 -15.00
N VAL A 193 -3.94 -2.00 -13.76
CA VAL A 193 -2.60 -2.15 -13.19
C VAL A 193 -2.62 -3.29 -12.19
N ARG A 194 -1.82 -4.33 -12.44
CA ARG A 194 -1.85 -5.58 -11.67
C ARG A 194 -0.48 -5.91 -11.09
N GLY A 195 -0.46 -6.44 -9.88
CA GLY A 195 0.78 -6.88 -9.23
C GLY A 195 1.18 -8.33 -9.57
N ASP A 196 0.64 -8.88 -10.65
CA ASP A 196 0.94 -10.23 -11.17
C ASP A 196 2.33 -10.34 -11.81
N ASN A 197 3.06 -9.22 -11.93
CA ASN A 197 4.43 -9.21 -12.40
C ASN A 197 5.36 -9.99 -11.43
N PRO A 198 6.16 -10.97 -11.92
CA PRO A 198 7.10 -11.74 -11.09
C PRO A 198 8.12 -10.90 -10.31
N TYR A 199 8.37 -9.67 -10.78
CA TYR A 199 9.31 -8.70 -10.23
C TYR A 199 8.63 -7.59 -9.43
N SER A 200 7.39 -7.78 -8.99
CA SER A 200 6.57 -6.75 -8.36
C SER A 200 7.13 -6.09 -7.10
N THR A 201 8.06 -6.75 -6.42
CA THR A 201 8.85 -6.22 -5.33
C THR A 201 10.12 -7.06 -5.16
N GLU A 202 11.17 -6.43 -4.64
CA GLU A 202 12.42 -7.10 -4.27
C GLU A 202 12.27 -8.00 -3.03
N TYR A 203 11.21 -7.78 -2.22
CA TYR A 203 11.01 -8.45 -0.94
C TYR A 203 10.06 -9.64 -1.07
N THR A 204 10.61 -10.85 -0.95
CA THR A 204 9.86 -12.10 -1.15
C THR A 204 8.62 -12.25 -0.27
N GLN A 205 8.65 -11.72 0.95
CA GLN A 205 7.51 -11.79 1.88
C GLN A 205 6.28 -11.01 1.40
N PHE A 206 6.44 -10.07 0.46
CA PHE A 206 5.34 -9.26 -0.06
C PHE A 206 4.84 -9.75 -1.43
N LYS A 207 5.52 -10.69 -2.10
CA LYS A 207 5.13 -11.14 -3.44
C LYS A 207 3.70 -11.67 -3.51
N GLU A 208 3.26 -12.45 -2.52
CA GLU A 208 1.88 -12.96 -2.51
C GLU A 208 0.86 -11.83 -2.34
N ALA A 209 1.11 -10.89 -1.43
CA ALA A 209 0.24 -9.73 -1.23
C ALA A 209 0.19 -8.86 -2.49
N MET A 210 1.35 -8.63 -3.14
CA MET A 210 1.44 -7.88 -4.38
C MET A 210 0.71 -8.58 -5.52
N SER A 211 0.77 -9.91 -5.63
CA SER A 211 0.06 -10.65 -6.69
C SER A 211 -1.46 -10.46 -6.68
N LYS A 212 -2.03 -9.99 -5.57
CA LYS A 212 -3.44 -9.71 -5.42
C LYS A 212 -3.82 -8.28 -5.84
N VAL A 213 -2.85 -7.38 -6.05
CA VAL A 213 -3.09 -6.01 -6.52
C VAL A 213 -3.80 -6.04 -7.86
N ASN A 214 -4.96 -5.41 -7.94
CA ASN A 214 -5.66 -5.14 -9.19
C ASN A 214 -6.35 -3.78 -9.11
N MET A 215 -5.78 -2.79 -9.77
CA MET A 215 -6.25 -1.41 -9.76
C MET A 215 -6.72 -1.01 -11.15
N THR A 216 -7.69 -0.11 -11.21
CA THR A 216 -8.12 0.56 -12.44
C THR A 216 -7.62 2.00 -12.38
N VAL A 217 -7.02 2.47 -13.47
CA VAL A 217 -6.57 3.86 -13.61
C VAL A 217 -7.34 4.46 -14.77
N GLU A 218 -8.08 5.52 -14.49
CA GLU A 218 -8.85 6.29 -15.47
C GLU A 218 -8.16 7.63 -15.72
N TYR A 219 -8.14 8.05 -16.98
CA TYR A 219 -7.64 9.35 -17.40
C TYR A 219 -8.50 9.90 -18.52
N ASP A 220 -9.19 11.01 -18.27
CA ASP A 220 -10.15 11.64 -19.18
C ASP A 220 -9.86 13.13 -19.45
N ASP A 221 -8.77 13.67 -18.90
CA ASP A 221 -8.35 15.08 -19.04
C ASP A 221 -7.73 15.42 -20.44
N GLY A 222 -7.87 14.53 -21.43
CA GLY A 222 -7.35 14.74 -22.78
C GLY A 222 -5.86 15.07 -22.80
N LEU A 223 -5.48 16.20 -23.38
CA LEU A 223 -4.06 16.63 -23.45
C LEU A 223 -3.68 17.67 -22.39
N ASP A 224 -4.60 18.07 -21.52
CA ASP A 224 -4.37 19.19 -20.58
C ASP A 224 -3.29 18.87 -19.53
N LYS A 225 -3.13 17.59 -19.19
CA LYS A 225 -2.11 17.09 -18.25
C LYS A 225 -0.99 16.31 -18.93
N VAL A 226 -0.90 16.33 -20.27
CA VAL A 226 0.07 15.55 -21.03
C VAL A 226 1.13 16.46 -21.64
N SER A 227 2.40 16.19 -21.34
CA SER A 227 3.54 16.75 -22.05
C SER A 227 4.10 15.72 -23.03
N PHE A 228 4.47 16.17 -24.24
CA PHE A 228 5.10 15.32 -25.25
C PHE A 228 6.52 15.80 -25.54
N ASN A 229 7.46 14.86 -25.57
CA ASN A 229 8.68 15.04 -26.29
C ASN A 229 8.37 15.06 -27.80
N THR A 230 8.83 16.11 -28.48
CA THR A 230 8.56 16.31 -29.91
C THR A 230 9.13 15.18 -30.78
N SER A 231 10.17 14.48 -30.31
CA SER A 231 10.72 13.30 -31.01
C SER A 231 9.79 12.09 -31.01
N CYS A 232 8.83 12.04 -30.08
CA CYS A 232 7.87 10.95 -29.96
C CYS A 232 6.62 11.13 -30.83
N VAL A 233 6.29 12.37 -31.19
CA VAL A 233 5.04 12.70 -31.91
C VAL A 233 4.92 11.94 -33.23
N SER A 234 6.01 11.86 -34.00
CA SER A 234 6.01 11.09 -35.26
C SER A 234 5.76 9.60 -35.05
N SER A 235 6.30 9.03 -33.97
CA SER A 235 6.08 7.61 -33.64
C SER A 235 4.62 7.34 -33.26
N PHE A 236 3.96 8.27 -32.56
CA PHE A 236 2.53 8.16 -32.26
C PHE A 236 1.66 8.26 -33.51
N LEU A 237 1.95 9.20 -34.41
CA LEU A 237 1.24 9.33 -35.68
C LEU A 237 1.37 8.07 -36.55
N THR A 238 2.57 7.47 -36.55
CA THR A 238 2.83 6.22 -37.28
C THR A 238 1.96 5.07 -36.76
N VAL A 239 1.80 4.92 -35.44
CA VAL A 239 0.92 3.90 -34.85
C VAL A 239 -0.53 4.10 -35.27
N LEU A 240 -0.97 5.35 -35.41
CA LEU A 240 -2.31 5.70 -35.86
C LEU A 240 -2.50 5.65 -37.39
N GLY A 241 -1.45 5.32 -38.15
CA GLY A 241 -1.49 5.24 -39.61
C GLY A 241 -1.53 6.59 -40.33
N TYR A 242 -1.01 7.66 -39.71
CA TYR A 242 -0.85 9.00 -40.31
C TYR A 242 0.58 9.27 -40.80
#